data_AF-A0A1G2VLK8-F1
#
_entry.id   AF-A0A1G2VLK8-F1
#
_cell.length_a   1.000
_cell.length_b   1.000
_cell.length_c   1.000
_cell.angle_alpha   90.00
_cell.angle_beta   90.00
_cell.angle_gamma   90.00
#
_symmetry.space_group_name_H-M   'P 1'
#
loop_
_entity.id
_entity.type
_entity.pdbx_description
1 polymer ?
#
loop_
_entity_poly.entity_id
_entity_poly.type
_entity_poly.pdbx_seq_one_letter_code
_entity_poly.pdbx_strand_id
1 'polypeptide(L)'
;MTEEEIDSARRELGSAGLTPVDLPKEIGAIEGIDEGEAGPSVKYRYEQSRFFVAKDKTTAEALRNVHEGDDETYGRLSGFPESAIKAYLGAEENTTALIELGDLPEEVRTQDFMAFATFKLSRGNWREELETVKKWATAIKK
;
A
#
# COMPACT_ATOMS: atom_id res chain seq x y z
N MET A 1 16.75 -6.89 -0.35
CA MET A 1 17.10 -5.67 0.39
C MET A 1 17.96 -6.08 1.57
N THR A 2 19.17 -5.54 1.67
CA THR A 2 20.12 -5.79 2.75
C THR A 2 19.75 -4.98 3.98
N GLU A 3 20.30 -5.32 5.15
CA GLU A 3 20.08 -4.53 6.38
C GLU A 3 20.61 -3.09 6.21
N GLU A 4 21.70 -2.88 5.45
CA GLU A 4 22.23 -1.55 5.13
C GLU A 4 21.24 -0.72 4.29
N GLU A 5 20.56 -1.34 3.34
CA GLU A 5 19.52 -0.68 2.53
C GLU A 5 18.31 -0.29 3.38
N ILE A 6 17.91 -1.15 4.34
CA ILE A 6 16.83 -0.86 5.29
C ILE A 6 17.19 0.33 6.18
N ASP A 7 18.41 0.34 6.72
CA ASP A 7 18.87 1.43 7.57
C ASP A 7 19.10 2.75 6.80
N SER A 8 19.47 2.67 5.52
CA SER A 8 19.45 3.83 4.63
C SER A 8 18.03 4.37 4.47
N ALA A 9 17.06 3.51 4.14
CA ALA A 9 15.66 3.90 3.99
C ALA A 9 15.09 4.52 5.27
N ARG A 10 15.37 3.95 6.45
CA ARG A 10 14.94 4.50 7.75
C ARG A 10 15.50 5.91 7.99
N ARG A 11 16.76 6.15 7.63
CA ARG A 11 17.38 7.49 7.77
C ARG A 11 16.75 8.50 6.82
N GLU A 12 16.49 8.11 5.59
CA GLU A 12 15.81 8.95 4.59
C GLU A 12 14.39 9.31 5.06
N LEU A 13 13.62 8.32 5.55
CA LEU A 13 12.29 8.53 6.12
C LEU A 13 12.34 9.49 7.33
N GLY A 14 13.31 9.31 8.23
CA GLY A 14 13.50 10.21 9.37
C GLY A 14 13.81 11.64 8.94
N SER A 15 14.62 11.82 7.89
CA SER A 15 14.92 13.15 7.33
C SER A 15 13.70 13.84 6.70
N ALA A 16 12.74 13.05 6.20
CA ALA A 16 11.45 13.51 5.71
C ALA A 16 10.41 13.74 6.82
N GLY A 17 10.79 13.59 8.09
CA GLY A 17 9.89 13.73 9.24
C GLY A 17 8.91 12.57 9.41
N LEU A 18 9.22 11.40 8.84
CA LEU A 18 8.42 10.19 8.94
C LEU A 18 9.01 9.23 9.98
N THR A 19 8.12 8.51 10.66
CA THR A 19 8.48 7.55 11.70
C THR A 19 8.12 6.13 11.26
N PRO A 20 9.11 5.25 11.04
CA PRO A 20 8.86 3.84 10.78
C PRO A 20 8.57 3.07 12.07
N VAL A 21 7.70 2.07 12.00
CA VAL A 21 7.44 1.07 13.04
C VAL A 21 7.57 -0.32 12.44
N ASP A 22 8.57 -1.06 12.90
CA ASP A 22 8.89 -2.39 12.39
C ASP A 22 7.87 -3.46 12.80
N LEU A 23 7.67 -4.40 11.89
CA LEU A 23 7.02 -5.68 12.18
C LEU A 23 8.08 -6.76 12.49
N PRO A 24 7.72 -7.81 13.24
CA PRO A 24 8.58 -8.98 13.41
C PRO A 24 9.02 -9.53 12.06
N LYS A 25 10.30 -9.93 11.95
CA LYS A 25 10.82 -10.59 10.74
C LYS A 25 10.08 -11.91 10.52
N GLU A 26 9.53 -12.08 9.32
CA GLU A 26 8.94 -13.35 8.90
C GLU A 26 10.00 -14.16 8.14
N ILE A 27 10.20 -15.41 8.57
CA ILE A 27 11.12 -16.35 7.90
C ILE A 27 10.28 -17.42 7.24
N GLY A 28 10.42 -17.56 5.92
CA GLY A 28 9.69 -18.55 5.14
C GLY A 28 10.61 -19.37 4.23
N ALA A 29 10.01 -20.38 3.58
CA ALA A 29 10.66 -21.17 2.56
C ALA A 29 9.76 -21.24 1.31
N ILE A 30 10.34 -21.04 0.13
CA ILE A 30 9.65 -21.21 -1.16
C ILE A 30 10.31 -22.39 -1.86
N GLU A 31 9.51 -23.31 -2.38
CA GLU A 31 10.00 -24.38 -3.25
C GLU A 31 9.93 -23.89 -4.69
N GLY A 32 11.10 -23.75 -5.33
CA GLY A 32 11.20 -23.51 -6.76
C GLY A 32 11.38 -24.84 -7.50
N ILE A 33 10.70 -25.00 -8.63
CA ILE A 33 11.02 -26.02 -9.63
C ILE A 33 11.92 -25.30 -10.64
N ASP A 34 13.14 -25.79 -10.83
CA ASP A 34 14.03 -25.26 -11.87
C ASP A 34 13.36 -25.47 -13.23
N GLU A 35 13.18 -24.40 -14.01
CA GLU A 35 12.49 -24.49 -15.30
C GLU A 35 13.26 -25.41 -16.25
N GLY A 36 12.73 -26.62 -16.51
CA GLY A 36 13.26 -27.45 -17.59
C GLY A 36 12.90 -28.93 -17.58
N GLU A 37 12.86 -29.59 -16.43
CA GLU A 37 12.55 -31.03 -16.34
C GLU A 37 12.31 -31.39 -14.87
N ALA A 38 11.93 -32.63 -14.55
CA ALA A 38 11.71 -33.12 -13.18
C ALA A 38 13.00 -33.07 -12.31
N GLY A 39 13.50 -31.87 -12.02
CA GLY A 39 14.65 -31.58 -11.20
C GLY A 39 14.29 -31.53 -9.70
N PRO A 40 15.29 -31.64 -8.81
CA PRO A 40 15.05 -31.58 -7.38
C PRO A 40 14.47 -30.21 -6.98
N SER A 41 13.43 -30.21 -6.15
CA SER A 41 12.89 -28.95 -5.60
C SER A 41 13.95 -28.26 -4.75
N VAL A 42 14.24 -26.99 -5.08
CA VAL A 42 15.16 -26.17 -4.30
C VAL A 42 14.34 -25.37 -3.29
N LYS A 43 14.65 -25.53 -2.00
CA LYS A 43 14.06 -24.73 -0.92
C LYS A 43 14.85 -23.45 -0.73
N TYR A 44 14.27 -22.33 -1.16
CA TYR A 44 14.81 -21.01 -0.92
C TYR A 44 14.29 -20.49 0.42
N ARG A 45 15.18 -20.25 1.38
CA ARG A 45 14.84 -19.49 2.60
C ARG A 45 14.76 -18.01 2.24
N TYR A 46 13.68 -17.35 2.65
CA TYR A 46 13.55 -15.91 2.56
C TYR A 46 13.27 -15.31 3.94
N GLU A 47 13.70 -14.06 4.09
CA GLU A 47 13.40 -13.25 5.26
C GLU A 47 12.69 -11.99 4.78
N GLN A 48 11.50 -11.75 5.30
CA GLN A 48 10.72 -10.57 4.99
C GLN A 48 10.72 -9.62 6.18
N SER A 49 11.15 -8.38 5.93
CA SER A 49 11.03 -7.28 6.87
C SER A 49 9.97 -6.31 6.34
N ARG A 50 8.97 -6.00 7.17
CA ARG A 50 7.91 -5.03 6.86
C ARG A 50 7.91 -3.96 7.94
N PHE A 51 7.49 -2.76 7.58
CA PHE A 51 7.34 -1.66 8.52
C PHE A 51 6.20 -0.74 8.07
N PHE A 52 5.53 -0.11 9.02
CA PHE A 52 4.56 0.96 8.78
C PHE A 52 5.25 2.30 8.89
N VAL A 53 4.87 3.25 8.03
CA VAL A 53 5.43 4.61 8.03
C VAL A 53 4.30 5.61 8.20
N ALA A 54 4.45 6.54 9.13
CA ALA A 54 3.52 7.65 9.29
C ALA A 54 4.24 8.93 9.74
N LYS A 55 3.50 10.06 9.79
CA LYS A 55 4.01 11.36 10.26
C LYS A 55 4.47 11.34 11.73
N ASP A 56 3.92 10.43 12.52
CA ASP A 56 4.23 10.29 13.93
C ASP A 56 4.14 8.82 14.35
N LYS A 57 4.86 8.49 15.43
CA LYS A 57 4.93 7.13 15.96
C LYS A 57 3.56 6.58 16.33
N THR A 58 2.69 7.41 16.92
CA THR A 58 1.35 7.01 17.36
C THR A 58 0.51 6.50 16.20
N THR A 59 0.55 7.20 15.06
CA THR A 59 -0.17 6.82 13.84
C THR A 59 0.41 5.54 13.23
N ALA A 60 1.74 5.41 13.21
CA ALA A 60 2.39 4.19 12.70
C ALA A 60 2.11 2.97 13.60
N GLU A 61 2.09 3.14 14.92
CA GLU A 61 1.67 2.10 15.88
C GLU A 61 0.19 1.78 15.75
N ALA A 62 -0.67 2.77 15.52
CA ALA A 62 -2.09 2.56 15.27
C ALA A 62 -2.30 1.72 14.00
N LEU A 63 -1.63 2.05 12.89
CA LEU A 63 -1.64 1.26 11.65
C LEU A 63 -1.21 -0.18 11.87
N ARG A 64 -0.14 -0.39 12.65
CA ARG A 64 0.36 -1.73 12.98
C ARG A 64 -0.67 -2.58 13.74
N ASN A 65 -1.47 -1.95 14.58
CA ASN A 65 -2.41 -2.64 15.46
C ASN A 65 -3.82 -2.78 14.87
N VAL A 66 -4.06 -2.30 13.63
CA VAL A 66 -5.34 -2.50 12.96
C VAL A 66 -5.55 -4.00 12.73
N HIS A 67 -6.67 -4.52 13.20
CA HIS A 67 -7.03 -5.91 12.99
C HIS A 67 -7.39 -6.16 11.52
N GLU A 68 -7.09 -7.35 11.02
CA GLU A 68 -7.58 -7.79 9.72
C GLU A 68 -9.11 -7.68 9.68
N GLY A 69 -9.65 -7.01 8.66
CA GLY A 69 -11.08 -6.72 8.51
C GLY A 69 -11.56 -5.37 9.07
N ASP A 70 -10.72 -4.60 9.78
CA ASP A 70 -11.04 -3.21 10.15
C ASP A 70 -10.60 -2.23 9.05
N ASP A 71 -11.22 -2.37 7.88
CA ASP A 71 -10.91 -1.59 6.68
C ASP A 71 -11.22 -0.10 6.85
N GLU A 72 -12.18 0.26 7.70
CA GLU A 72 -12.52 1.65 8.02
C GLU A 72 -11.36 2.34 8.74
N THR A 73 -10.87 1.73 9.82
CA THR A 73 -9.74 2.28 10.59
C THR A 73 -8.46 2.29 9.74
N TYR A 74 -8.20 1.22 8.98
CA TYR A 74 -7.05 1.16 8.07
C TYR A 74 -7.09 2.29 7.04
N GLY A 75 -8.22 2.48 6.36
CA GLY A 75 -8.39 3.51 5.34
C GLY A 75 -8.20 4.92 5.92
N ARG A 76 -8.78 5.20 7.08
CA ARG A 76 -8.64 6.52 7.74
C ARG A 76 -7.22 6.82 8.17
N LEU A 77 -6.54 5.86 8.80
CA LEU A 77 -5.15 6.02 9.24
C LEU A 77 -4.18 6.14 8.05
N SER A 78 -4.49 5.48 6.94
CA SER A 78 -3.73 5.58 5.68
C SER A 78 -3.99 6.89 4.92
N GLY A 79 -4.95 7.70 5.37
CA GLY A 79 -5.31 8.99 4.76
C GLY A 79 -6.18 8.85 3.50
N PHE A 80 -6.85 7.71 3.31
CA PHE A 80 -7.72 7.51 2.16
C PHE A 80 -8.91 8.48 2.20
N PRO A 81 -9.42 8.93 1.04
CA PRO A 81 -10.62 9.76 1.00
C PRO A 81 -11.83 9.06 1.63
N GLU A 82 -12.60 9.79 2.44
CA GLU A 82 -13.79 9.23 3.12
C GLU A 82 -14.82 8.65 2.13
N SER A 83 -14.94 9.23 0.93
CA SER A 83 -15.81 8.70 -0.13
C SER A 83 -15.35 7.34 -0.66
N ALA A 84 -14.04 7.13 -0.76
CA ALA A 84 -13.45 5.85 -1.18
C ALA A 84 -13.65 4.78 -0.09
N ILE A 85 -13.43 5.14 1.18
CA ILE A 85 -13.65 4.26 2.33
C ILE A 85 -15.11 3.79 2.36
N LYS A 86 -16.06 4.73 2.28
CA LYS A 86 -17.50 4.39 2.29
C LYS A 86 -17.92 3.52 1.11
N ALA A 87 -17.39 3.81 -0.08
CA ALA A 87 -17.70 3.02 -1.27
C ALA A 87 -17.13 1.60 -1.17
N TYR A 88 -15.94 1.43 -0.59
CA TYR A 88 -15.32 0.13 -0.37
C TYR A 88 -16.10 -0.70 0.66
N LEU A 89 -16.44 -0.12 1.81
CA LEU A 89 -17.23 -0.79 2.85
C LEU A 89 -18.64 -1.16 2.37
N GLY A 90 -19.24 -0.34 1.51
CA GLY A 90 -20.55 -0.62 0.90
C GLY A 90 -20.51 -1.55 -0.32
N ALA A 91 -19.32 -1.95 -0.79
CA ALA A 91 -19.19 -2.72 -2.02
C ALA A 91 -19.70 -4.16 -1.90
N GLU A 92 -19.75 -4.73 -0.69
CA GLU A 92 -20.35 -6.04 -0.45
C GLU A 92 -21.85 -6.06 -0.81
N GLU A 93 -22.56 -4.96 -0.55
CA GLU A 93 -23.98 -4.82 -0.85
C GLU A 93 -24.23 -4.22 -2.25
N ASN A 94 -23.30 -3.41 -2.75
CA ASN A 94 -23.40 -2.77 -4.06
C ASN A 94 -22.06 -2.81 -4.81
N THR A 95 -21.90 -3.85 -5.61
CA THR A 95 -20.71 -4.07 -6.44
C THR A 95 -20.43 -2.96 -7.47
N THR A 96 -21.39 -2.06 -7.73
CA THR A 96 -21.22 -0.93 -8.65
C THR A 96 -20.69 0.34 -7.98
N ALA A 97 -20.56 0.35 -6.64
CA ALA A 97 -20.06 1.51 -5.89
C ALA A 97 -18.62 1.87 -6.23
N LEU A 98 -17.84 0.90 -6.73
CA LEU A 98 -16.44 1.05 -7.11
C LEU A 98 -16.27 1.17 -8.63
N ILE A 99 -15.20 1.85 -9.03
CA ILE A 99 -14.74 1.89 -10.42
C ILE A 99 -13.43 1.11 -10.55
N GLU A 100 -13.34 0.26 -11.57
CA GLU A 100 -12.10 -0.44 -11.88
C GLU A 100 -11.13 0.49 -12.61
N LEU A 101 -9.84 0.32 -12.38
CA LEU A 101 -8.82 1.20 -13.00
C LEU A 101 -8.84 1.14 -14.54
N GLY A 102 -9.30 0.02 -15.10
CA GLY A 102 -9.49 -0.14 -16.55
C GLY A 102 -10.64 0.69 -17.13
N ASP A 103 -11.60 1.11 -16.30
CA ASP A 103 -12.76 1.91 -16.71
C ASP A 103 -12.48 3.42 -16.64
N LEU A 104 -11.32 3.83 -16.11
CA LEU A 104 -10.90 5.23 -16.10
C LEU A 104 -10.53 5.70 -17.52
N PRO A 105 -10.73 7.00 -17.84
CA PRO A 105 -10.24 7.56 -19.09
C PRO A 105 -8.74 7.30 -19.29
N GLU A 106 -8.33 7.00 -20.52
CA GLU A 106 -6.95 6.62 -20.82
C GLU A 106 -5.97 7.73 -20.44
N GLU A 107 -6.38 8.98 -20.66
CA GLU A 107 -5.59 10.17 -20.30
C GLU A 107 -5.32 10.28 -18.80
N VAL A 108 -6.16 9.68 -17.96
CA VAL A 108 -6.00 9.63 -16.50
C VAL A 108 -5.14 8.44 -16.09
N ARG A 109 -5.46 7.25 -16.64
CA ARG A 109 -4.79 5.99 -16.27
C ARG A 109 -3.29 5.99 -16.57
N THR A 110 -2.88 6.73 -17.59
CA THR A 110 -1.48 6.83 -18.04
C THR A 110 -0.65 7.87 -17.28
N GLN A 111 -1.25 8.58 -16.32
CA GLN A 111 -0.55 9.61 -15.55
C GLN A 111 0.32 8.99 -14.46
N ASP A 112 1.52 9.55 -14.25
CA ASP A 112 2.46 9.08 -13.21
C ASP A 112 1.85 9.00 -11.81
N PHE A 113 0.92 9.91 -11.46
CA PHE A 113 0.33 9.93 -10.13
C PHE A 113 -0.47 8.65 -9.84
N MET A 114 -0.90 7.91 -10.87
CA MET A 114 -1.63 6.66 -10.70
C MET A 114 -0.81 5.57 -10.00
N ALA A 115 0.52 5.68 -9.98
CA ALA A 115 1.38 4.80 -9.16
C ALA A 115 1.07 4.91 -7.65
N PHE A 116 0.45 6.01 -7.21
CA PHE A 116 0.05 6.26 -5.82
C PHE A 116 -1.44 5.99 -5.56
N ALA A 117 -2.20 5.53 -6.55
CA ALA A 117 -3.61 5.16 -6.40
C ALA A 117 -3.74 3.75 -5.76
N THR A 118 -3.30 3.63 -4.50
CA THR A 118 -3.23 2.36 -3.77
C THR A 118 -4.56 1.91 -3.15
N PHE A 119 -5.65 2.64 -3.39
CA PHE A 119 -6.98 2.35 -2.87
C PHE A 119 -8.02 2.28 -4.02
N LYS A 120 -9.13 1.57 -3.78
CA LYS A 120 -10.24 1.49 -4.74
C LYS A 120 -10.99 2.82 -4.79
N LEU A 121 -11.26 3.32 -6.00
CA LEU A 121 -11.95 4.58 -6.23
C LEU A 121 -13.47 4.38 -6.21
N SER A 122 -14.19 5.36 -5.68
CA SER A 122 -15.65 5.37 -5.76
C SER A 122 -16.11 5.77 -7.16
N ARG A 123 -17.09 5.07 -7.71
CA ARG A 123 -17.63 5.36 -9.05
C ARG A 123 -18.17 6.78 -9.18
N GLY A 124 -18.72 7.33 -8.08
CA GLY A 124 -19.31 8.66 -8.03
C GLY A 124 -18.33 9.81 -7.78
N ASN A 125 -17.20 9.58 -7.11
CA ASN A 125 -16.30 10.65 -6.65
C ASN A 125 -14.81 10.41 -7.01
N TRP A 126 -14.52 9.49 -7.93
CA TRP A 126 -13.13 9.16 -8.28
C TRP A 126 -12.31 10.38 -8.70
N ARG A 127 -12.93 11.39 -9.34
CA ARG A 127 -12.24 12.61 -9.77
C ARG A 127 -11.68 13.40 -8.59
N GLU A 128 -12.50 13.62 -7.55
CA GLU A 128 -12.07 14.29 -6.33
C GLU A 128 -11.05 13.44 -5.56
N GLU A 129 -11.23 12.12 -5.53
CA GLU A 129 -10.32 11.20 -4.86
C GLU A 129 -8.92 11.19 -5.49
N LEU A 130 -8.84 11.34 -6.82
CA LEU A 130 -7.58 11.48 -7.52
C LEU A 130 -6.83 12.78 -7.16
N GLU A 131 -7.49 13.81 -6.65
CA GLU A 131 -6.79 14.99 -6.13
C GLU A 131 -5.94 14.65 -4.90
N THR A 132 -6.40 13.71 -4.07
CA THR A 132 -5.60 13.17 -2.95
C THR A 132 -4.37 12.42 -3.48
N VAL A 133 -4.55 11.58 -4.48
CA VAL A 133 -3.46 10.84 -5.13
C VAL A 133 -2.43 11.79 -5.75
N LYS A 134 -2.88 12.84 -6.46
CA LYS A 134 -2.01 13.88 -7.02
C LYS A 134 -1.22 14.62 -5.95
N LYS A 135 -1.85 14.93 -4.80
CA LYS A 135 -1.17 15.56 -3.67
C LYS A 135 -0.07 14.66 -3.11
N TRP A 136 -0.31 13.37 -2.96
CA TRP A 136 0.71 12.42 -2.52
C TRP A 136 1.87 12.31 -3.51
N ALA A 137 1.57 12.14 -4.80
CA ALA A 137 2.58 12.11 -5.84
C ALA A 137 3.45 13.38 -5.86
N THR A 138 2.82 14.55 -5.66
CA THR A 138 3.51 15.85 -5.59
C THR A 138 4.38 15.97 -4.35
N ALA A 139 3.94 15.41 -3.21
CA ALA A 139 4.72 15.45 -1.97
C ALA A 139 5.99 14.60 -2.05
N ILE A 140 5.98 13.51 -2.83
CA ILE A 140 7.10 12.58 -2.98
C ILE A 140 8.07 13.01 -4.09
N LYS A 141 7.58 13.69 -5.14
CA LYS A 141 8.43 14.23 -6.23
C LYS A 141 9.28 15.45 -5.80
N LYS A 142 9.07 15.99 -4.60
CA LYS A 142 9.82 17.15 -4.05
C LYS A 142 11.04 16.70 -3.27
#